data_AF-B8IX76-F1
#
_entry.id   AF-B8IX76-F1
#
_cell.length_a   1.000
_cell.length_b   1.000
_cell.length_c   1.000
_cell.angle_alpha   90.00
_cell.angle_beta   90.00
_cell.angle_gamma   90.00
#
_symmetry.space_group_name_H-M   'P 1'
#
loop_
_entity.id
_entity.type
_entity.pdbx_description
1 polymer ?
#
loop_
_entity_poly.entity_id
_entity_poly.type
_entity_poly.pdbx_seq_one_letter_code
_entity_poly.pdbx_strand_id
1 'polypeptide(L)' 'MSDSPTLDVPSPTVLEWSLGLASLSPGQVPCLSFRPEEWVKTLLNCRWFVNDFGPEADRLGWAL' A
#
# COMPACT_ATOMS: atom_id res chain seq x y z
N MET A 1 -18.57 12.37 -25.40
CA MET A 1 -17.21 12.46 -24.86
C MET A 1 -16.89 11.09 -24.32
N SER A 2 -15.89 10.41 -24.88
CA SER A 2 -15.49 9.10 -24.38
C SER A 2 -14.59 9.32 -23.18
N ASP A 3 -15.12 9.12 -21.98
CA ASP A 3 -14.31 8.96 -20.77
C ASP A 3 -13.58 7.63 -20.92
N SER A 4 -12.46 7.65 -21.66
CA SER A 4 -11.50 6.56 -21.54
C SER A 4 -11.05 6.57 -20.09
N PRO A 5 -11.12 5.44 -19.36
CA PRO A 5 -10.47 5.37 -18.07
C PRO A 5 -9.00 5.56 -18.40
N THR A 6 -8.47 6.77 -18.15
CA THR A 6 -7.04 6.91 -17.95
C THR A 6 -6.74 5.86 -16.90
N LEU A 7 -6.04 4.80 -17.28
CA LEU A 7 -5.48 3.89 -16.29
C LEU A 7 -4.54 4.80 -15.52
N ASP A 8 -5.02 5.37 -14.40
CA ASP A 8 -4.27 6.29 -13.57
C ASP A 8 -3.06 5.51 -13.10
N VAL A 9 -1.94 5.75 -13.79
CA VAL A 9 -0.67 5.14 -13.45
C VAL A 9 -0.37 5.63 -12.03
N PRO A 10 -0.18 4.72 -11.06
CA PRO A 10 0.10 5.13 -9.69
C PRO A 10 1.35 6.02 -9.69
N SER A 11 1.34 7.05 -8.86
CA SER A 11 2.52 7.90 -8.70
C SER A 11 3.72 7.07 -8.24
N PRO A 12 4.97 7.53 -8.47
CA PRO A 12 6.16 6.79 -8.06
C PRO A 12 6.13 6.35 -6.60
N THR A 13 5.65 7.21 -5.70
CA THR A 13 5.44 6.93 -4.28
C THR A 13 4.47 5.78 -4.04
N VAL A 14 3.26 5.86 -4.64
CA VAL A 14 2.23 4.83 -4.45
C VAL A 14 2.69 3.49 -5.05
N LEU A 15 3.41 3.54 -6.16
CA LEU A 15 4.02 2.36 -6.78
C LEU A 15 5.08 1.73 -5.87
N GLU A 16 5.97 2.53 -5.29
CA GLU A 16 6.99 2.04 -4.34
C GLU A 16 6.34 1.37 -3.12
N TRP A 17 5.35 2.00 -2.51
CA TRP A 17 4.62 1.42 -1.38
C TRP A 17 3.90 0.12 -1.78
N SER A 18 3.27 0.10 -2.95
CA SER A 18 2.57 -1.08 -3.46
C SER A 18 3.53 -2.25 -3.65
N LEU A 19 4.70 -2.01 -4.26
CA LEU A 19 5.74 -3.01 -4.46
C LEU A 19 6.32 -3.49 -3.12
N GLY A 20 6.58 -2.57 -2.19
CA GLY A 20 7.03 -2.89 -0.84
C GLY A 20 6.06 -3.84 -0.12
N LEU A 21 4.76 -3.51 -0.09
CA LEU A 21 3.74 -4.35 0.55
C LEU A 21 3.48 -5.66 -0.18
N ALA A 22 3.65 -5.70 -1.50
CA ALA A 22 3.53 -6.91 -2.31
C ALA A 22 4.68 -7.89 -2.05
N SER A 23 5.87 -7.40 -1.70
CA SER A 23 7.02 -8.23 -1.35
C SER A 23 6.86 -8.99 -0.01
N LEU A 24 5.90 -8.60 0.82
CA LEU A 24 5.70 -9.14 2.15
C LEU A 24 4.72 -10.32 2.17
N SER A 25 5.02 -11.32 3.02
CA SER A 25 4.18 -12.50 3.24
C SER A 25 3.39 -12.39 4.55
N PRO A 26 2.07 -12.70 4.55
CA PRO A 26 1.31 -12.82 5.80
C PRO A 26 1.84 -13.89 6.75
N GLY A 27 2.51 -14.93 6.22
CA GLY A 27 3.08 -16.03 7.01
C GLY A 27 4.48 -15.75 7.58
N GLN A 28 5.10 -14.63 7.21
CA GLN A 28 6.43 -14.25 7.66
C GLN A 28 6.37 -12.89 8.35
N VAL A 29 6.43 -12.90 9.68
CA VAL A 29 6.44 -11.68 10.48
C VAL A 29 7.78 -10.95 10.26
N PRO A 30 7.78 -9.66 9.89
CA PRO A 30 9.02 -8.93 9.56
C PRO A 30 9.85 -8.58 10.80
N CYS A 31 9.27 -8.62 12.00
CA CYS A 31 9.94 -8.26 13.24
C CYS A 31 9.42 -9.08 14.44
N LEU A 32 10.31 -9.43 15.36
CA LEU A 32 10.02 -10.33 16.48
C LEU A 32 8.98 -9.79 17.48
N SER A 33 8.73 -8.48 17.48
CA SER A 33 7.76 -7.84 18.36
C SER A 33 6.31 -7.90 17.87
N PHE A 34 6.08 -8.27 16.60
CA PHE A 34 4.73 -8.42 16.06
C PHE A 34 4.18 -9.81 16.35
N ARG A 35 2.96 -9.85 16.88
CA ARG A 35 2.24 -11.12 16.97
C ARG A 35 1.81 -11.57 15.57
N PRO A 36 1.91 -12.86 15.22
CA PRO A 36 1.53 -13.33 13.89
C PRO A 36 0.10 -12.95 13.47
N GLU A 37 -0.86 -13.03 14.39
CA GLU A 37 -2.25 -12.66 14.14
C GLU A 37 -2.44 -11.15 13.89
N GLU A 38 -1.67 -10.31 14.57
CA GLU A 38 -1.68 -8.87 14.38
C GLU A 38 -1.00 -8.49 13.06
N TRP A 39 0.05 -9.23 12.68
CA TRP A 39 0.78 -9.01 11.43
C TRP A 39 -0.12 -9.21 10.21
N VAL A 40 -0.88 -10.32 10.15
CA VAL A 40 -1.79 -10.59 9.03
C VAL A 40 -2.80 -9.45 8.84
N LYS A 41 -3.40 -8.98 9.95
CA LYS A 41 -4.36 -7.86 9.92
C LYS A 41 -3.69 -6.54 9.52
N THR A 42 -2.49 -6.29 10.03
CA THR A 42 -1.72 -5.08 9.71
C THR A 42 -1.40 -5.02 8.23
N LEU A 43 -0.86 -6.11 7.66
CA LEU A 43 -0.50 -6.19 6.25
C LEU A 43 -1.73 -5.99 5.34
N LEU A 44 -2.89 -6.55 5.72
CA LEU A 44 -4.14 -6.33 5.00
C LEU A 44 -4.56 -4.86 5.03
N ASN A 45 -4.56 -4.24 6.21
CA ASN A 45 -4.93 -2.83 6.37
C ASN A 45 -4.00 -1.90 5.60
N CYS A 46 -2.69 -2.16 5.60
CA CYS A 46 -1.73 -1.37 4.82
C CYS A 46 -2.00 -1.45 3.31
N ARG A 47 -2.34 -2.65 2.81
CA ARG A 47 -2.69 -2.83 1.38
C ARG A 47 -3.96 -2.08 1.01
N TRP A 48 -4.99 -2.14 1.86
CA TRP A 48 -6.21 -1.35 1.67
C TRP A 48 -5.93 0.15 1.73
N PHE A 49 -5.11 0.58 2.67
CA PHE A 49 -4.72 1.99 2.76
C PHE A 49 -4.06 2.49 1.47
N VAL A 50 -3.06 1.78 0.95
CA VAL A 50 -2.37 2.20 -0.28
C VAL A 50 -3.32 2.17 -1.48
N ASN A 51 -4.22 1.20 -1.56
CA ASN A 51 -5.17 1.08 -2.66
C ASN A 51 -6.22 2.19 -2.66
N ASP A 52 -6.76 2.55 -1.50
CA ASP A 52 -7.90 3.47 -1.40
C ASP A 52 -7.48 4.92 -1.10
N PHE A 53 -6.36 5.11 -0.39
CA PHE A 53 -5.88 6.41 0.07
C PHE A 53 -4.47 6.77 -0.40
N GLY A 54 -3.77 5.87 -1.11
CA GLY A 54 -2.41 6.12 -1.60
C GLY A 54 -2.29 7.39 -2.44
N PRO A 55 -3.13 7.59 -3.49
CA PRO A 55 -3.08 8.80 -4.30
C PRO A 55 -3.32 10.09 -3.50
N GLU A 56 -4.23 10.04 -2.53
CA GLU A 56 -4.52 11.17 -1.64
C GLU A 56 -3.33 11.49 -0.73
N ALA A 57 -2.74 10.47 -0.12
CA ALA A 57 -1.60 10.61 0.79
C ALA A 57 -0.36 11.16 0.08
N ASP A 58 -0.09 10.70 -1.15
CA ASP A 58 0.98 11.24 -2.00
C ASP A 58 0.72 12.72 -2.33
N ARG A 59 -0.50 13.07 -2.74
CA ARG A 59 -0.89 14.47 -2.99
C ARG A 59 -0.74 15.37 -1.75
N LEU A 60 -0.94 14.82 -0.55
CA LEU A 60 -0.72 15.52 0.72
C LEU A 60 0.75 15.58 1.15
N GLY A 61 1.68 14.98 0.39
CA GLY A 61 3.12 15.01 0.65
C GLY A 61 3.54 14.13 1.83
N TRP A 62 2.88 12.99 2.05
CA TRP A 62 3.22 12.08 3.16
C TRP A 62 4.52 11.31 2.96
N ALA A 63 5.00 11.19 1.72
CA ALA A 63 6.36 10.75 1.43
C ALA A 63 7.28 11.98 1.47
N LEU A 64 8.15 12.03 2.49
CA LEU A 64 9.18 13.04 2.68
C LEU A 64 10.31 12.89 1.64
#